data_AF-B2CGK7-F1
#
_entry.id   AF-B2CGK7-F1
#
_cell.length_a   1.000
_cell.length_b   1.000
_cell.length_c   1.000
_cell.angle_alpha   90.00
_cell.angle_beta   90.00
_cell.angle_gamma   90.00
#
_symmetry.space_group_name_H-M   'P 1'
#
loop_
_entity.id
_entity.type
_entity.pdbx_description
1 polymer ?
#
loop_
_entity_poly.entity_id
_entity_poly.type
_entity_poly.pdbx_seq_one_letter_code
_entity_poly.pdbx_strand_id
1 'polypeptide(L)'
;FAAKRAGVIQMADILPARRARGPNEPGGIKFGHFCDMIQADRKYPNDPVRSNLEVVAAGAMLFDQIWLGSYMSGGVGFTQYATAAYTDNILDDYCEYGLDYIKKKHGGIAKAKSTQEVVSDIATEVNLYGMEQYESYPTALESHFGGSQRASVLAAASGLTCSLATANSNAGLNGWYLSMLMHKEGWSRLG
;
A
#
# COMPACT_ATOMS: atom_id res chain seq x y z
N PHE A 1 3.88 33.41 -19.82
CA PHE A 1 2.63 33.11 -19.08
C PHE A 1 2.13 31.69 -19.36
N ALA A 2 1.87 31.31 -20.63
CA ALA A 2 1.37 29.98 -21.00
C ALA A 2 2.22 28.80 -20.46
N ALA A 3 3.49 28.70 -20.85
CA ALA A 3 4.34 27.55 -20.53
C ALA A 3 4.74 27.40 -19.04
N LYS A 4 4.55 28.43 -18.21
CA LYS A 4 4.99 28.41 -16.80
C LYS A 4 3.84 28.51 -15.79
N ARG A 5 2.60 28.70 -16.24
CA ARG A 5 1.41 28.86 -15.37
C ARG A 5 0.16 28.23 -15.97
N ALA A 6 -0.31 28.74 -17.11
CA ALA A 6 -1.64 28.39 -17.63
C ALA A 6 -1.72 26.99 -18.28
N GLY A 7 -0.61 26.50 -18.86
CA GLY A 7 -0.58 25.22 -19.58
C GLY A 7 0.44 24.22 -19.04
N VAL A 8 0.99 24.45 -17.84
CA VAL A 8 1.98 23.55 -17.25
C VAL A 8 1.29 22.56 -16.31
N ILE A 9 1.61 21.29 -16.44
CA ILE A 9 1.22 20.25 -15.48
C ILE A 9 2.46 19.94 -14.65
N GLN A 10 2.43 20.33 -13.38
CA GLN A 10 3.46 19.97 -12.42
C GLN A 10 3.22 18.55 -11.89
N MET A 11 4.29 17.88 -11.48
CA MET A 11 4.18 16.56 -10.84
C MET A 11 3.60 16.68 -9.42
N ALA A 12 3.92 17.78 -8.74
CA ALA A 12 3.50 18.04 -7.37
C ALA A 12 3.26 19.52 -7.11
N ASP A 13 2.31 19.82 -6.23
CA ASP A 13 2.04 21.16 -5.73
C ASP A 13 3.05 21.58 -4.65
N ILE A 14 3.13 22.89 -4.40
CA ILE A 14 3.97 23.48 -3.34
C ILE A 14 3.49 23.05 -1.94
N LEU A 15 4.43 22.91 -0.99
CA LEU A 15 4.11 22.49 0.38
C LEU A 15 3.94 23.65 1.39
N PRO A 16 3.10 23.47 2.43
CA PRO A 16 2.94 24.44 3.51
C PRO A 16 4.25 24.74 4.27
N ALA A 17 4.32 25.93 4.87
CA ALA A 17 5.53 26.50 5.44
C ALA A 17 6.30 25.61 6.43
N ARG A 18 5.60 24.79 7.24
CA ARG A 18 6.24 23.87 8.20
C ARG A 18 7.18 22.86 7.54
N ARG A 19 6.94 22.53 6.27
CA ARG A 19 7.74 21.61 5.44
C ARG A 19 7.96 22.22 4.06
N ALA A 20 8.35 23.50 4.03
CA ALA A 20 8.41 24.33 2.84
C ALA A 20 9.27 23.70 1.73
N ARG A 21 8.64 23.45 0.58
CA ARG A 21 9.23 22.92 -0.63
C ARG A 21 8.49 23.47 -1.83
N GLY A 22 9.21 23.71 -2.92
CA GLY A 22 8.62 24.15 -4.19
C GLY A 22 7.75 23.06 -4.83
N PRO A 23 7.16 23.34 -6.01
CA PRO A 23 6.53 22.31 -6.83
C PRO A 23 7.50 21.18 -7.21
N ASN A 24 6.97 20.03 -7.61
CA ASN A 24 7.70 18.83 -8.06
C ASN A 24 8.57 18.14 -6.99
N GLU A 25 8.25 18.36 -5.72
CA GLU A 25 8.90 17.70 -4.59
C GLU A 25 8.01 16.55 -4.07
N PRO A 26 8.61 15.44 -3.55
CA PRO A 26 7.86 14.21 -3.28
C PRO A 26 6.61 14.40 -2.42
N GLY A 27 6.68 15.21 -1.36
CA GLY A 27 5.56 15.41 -0.44
C GLY A 27 4.32 16.09 -1.05
N GLY A 28 4.43 16.69 -2.24
CA GLY A 28 3.31 17.30 -2.95
C GLY A 28 2.72 16.42 -4.06
N ILE A 29 3.29 15.23 -4.30
CA ILE A 29 2.77 14.28 -5.30
C ILE A 29 1.51 13.64 -4.73
N LYS A 30 0.39 13.74 -5.46
CA LYS A 30 -0.85 13.04 -5.09
C LYS A 30 -0.70 11.55 -5.40
N PHE A 31 -1.19 10.67 -4.54
CA PHE A 31 -1.06 9.23 -4.75
C PHE A 31 -1.62 8.76 -6.09
N GLY A 32 -2.77 9.29 -6.55
CA GLY A 32 -3.29 8.97 -7.89
C GLY A 32 -2.33 9.32 -9.02
N HIS A 33 -1.73 10.53 -8.99
CA HIS A 33 -0.71 10.91 -9.97
C HIS A 33 0.52 10.01 -9.88
N PHE A 34 0.94 9.65 -8.68
CA PHE A 34 2.07 8.76 -8.48
C PHE A 34 1.82 7.38 -9.08
N CYS A 35 0.63 6.81 -8.88
CA CYS A 35 0.24 5.55 -9.51
C CYS A 35 0.38 5.63 -11.04
N ASP A 36 -0.08 6.72 -11.66
CA ASP A 36 0.00 6.92 -13.12
C ASP A 36 1.45 7.09 -13.64
N MET A 37 2.39 7.53 -12.79
CA MET A 37 3.81 7.59 -13.15
C MET A 37 4.40 6.19 -13.34
N ILE A 38 3.88 5.19 -12.61
CA ILE A 38 4.38 3.82 -12.66
C ILE A 38 3.77 3.09 -13.85
N GLN A 39 4.63 2.55 -14.70
CA GLN A 39 4.26 2.01 -16.01
C GLN A 39 3.90 0.51 -15.98
N ALA A 40 3.64 -0.05 -14.80
CA ALA A 40 3.41 -1.47 -14.65
C ALA A 40 2.09 -1.92 -15.27
N ASP A 41 1.02 -1.15 -15.09
CA ASP A 41 -0.32 -1.46 -15.62
C ASP A 41 -0.31 -1.67 -17.14
N ARG A 42 0.41 -0.83 -17.90
CA ARG A 42 0.53 -1.00 -19.37
C ARG A 42 1.35 -2.22 -19.79
N LYS A 43 2.19 -2.77 -18.91
CA LYS A 43 3.05 -3.93 -19.18
C LYS A 43 2.41 -5.22 -18.70
N TYR A 44 1.69 -5.18 -17.59
CA TYR A 44 1.06 -6.32 -16.93
C TYR A 44 -0.45 -6.11 -16.73
N PRO A 45 -1.22 -5.80 -17.80
CA PRO A 45 -2.62 -5.38 -17.69
C PRO A 45 -3.57 -6.48 -17.18
N ASN A 46 -3.15 -7.75 -17.25
CA ASN A 46 -3.93 -8.90 -16.79
C ASN A 46 -3.44 -9.46 -15.45
N ASP A 47 -2.45 -8.81 -14.85
CA ASP A 47 -1.89 -9.16 -13.55
C ASP A 47 -1.99 -7.92 -12.63
N PRO A 48 -3.17 -7.72 -12.02
CA PRO A 48 -3.41 -6.55 -11.21
C PRO A 48 -2.65 -6.60 -9.89
N VAL A 49 -2.30 -7.79 -9.37
CA VAL A 49 -1.46 -7.88 -8.17
C VAL A 49 -0.07 -7.36 -8.50
N ARG A 50 0.57 -7.87 -9.56
CA ARG A 50 1.88 -7.36 -10.00
C ARG A 50 1.85 -5.86 -10.28
N SER A 51 0.85 -5.39 -11.01
CA SER A 51 0.76 -3.96 -11.38
C SER A 51 0.62 -3.06 -10.16
N ASN A 52 -0.15 -3.45 -9.14
CA ASN A 52 -0.29 -2.68 -7.91
C ASN A 52 0.97 -2.76 -7.04
N LEU A 53 1.65 -3.91 -6.95
CA LEU A 53 2.85 -4.05 -6.14
C LEU A 53 4.05 -3.27 -6.69
N GLU A 54 4.13 -3.06 -8.00
CA GLU A 54 5.11 -2.13 -8.59
C GLU A 54 4.86 -0.67 -8.14
N VAL A 55 3.59 -0.28 -7.98
CA VAL A 55 3.22 1.03 -7.42
C VAL A 55 3.62 1.11 -5.95
N VAL A 56 3.34 0.05 -5.18
CA VAL A 56 3.73 -0.03 -3.76
C VAL A 56 5.24 0.07 -3.61
N ALA A 57 6.02 -0.70 -4.38
CA ALA A 57 7.48 -0.69 -4.31
C ALA A 57 8.06 0.70 -4.62
N ALA A 58 7.60 1.33 -5.71
CA ALA A 58 8.04 2.67 -6.07
C ALA A 58 7.63 3.71 -5.01
N GLY A 59 6.43 3.56 -4.45
CA GLY A 59 5.88 4.45 -3.43
C GLY A 59 6.63 4.34 -2.11
N ALA A 60 6.88 3.12 -1.63
CA ALA A 60 7.67 2.86 -0.43
C ALA A 60 9.09 3.44 -0.57
N MET A 61 9.73 3.26 -1.73
CA MET A 61 11.05 3.84 -1.97
C MET A 61 11.01 5.38 -1.95
N LEU A 62 10.12 5.99 -2.73
CA LEU A 62 10.10 7.46 -2.84
C LEU A 62 9.61 8.13 -1.55
N PHE A 63 8.52 7.65 -0.97
CA PHE A 63 7.87 8.30 0.17
C PHE A 63 8.54 7.96 1.50
N ASP A 64 8.98 6.72 1.72
CA ASP A 64 9.60 6.37 3.01
C ASP A 64 11.11 6.60 3.00
N GLN A 65 11.83 6.13 1.98
CA GLN A 65 13.29 6.21 2.00
C GLN A 65 13.79 7.62 1.68
N ILE A 66 13.27 8.24 0.61
CA ILE A 66 13.73 9.55 0.16
C ILE A 66 13.00 10.66 0.92
N TRP A 67 11.66 10.69 0.83
CA TRP A 67 10.91 11.81 1.38
C TRP A 67 10.95 11.82 2.91
N LEU A 68 10.44 10.79 3.58
CA LEU A 68 10.43 10.73 5.03
C LEU A 68 11.84 10.53 5.59
N GLY A 69 12.60 9.58 5.03
CA GLY A 69 13.90 9.13 5.53
C GLY A 69 15.07 10.07 5.24
N SER A 70 14.89 11.06 4.36
CA SER A 70 15.91 12.07 4.08
C SER A 70 15.34 13.48 4.17
N TYR A 71 14.41 13.88 3.29
CA TYR A 71 13.93 15.26 3.23
C TYR A 71 13.30 15.75 4.54
N MET A 72 12.60 14.86 5.25
CA MET A 72 11.89 15.17 6.49
C MET A 72 12.62 14.68 7.75
N SER A 73 13.75 13.96 7.60
CA SER A 73 14.55 13.48 8.73
C SER A 73 16.05 13.45 8.40
N GLY A 74 16.58 12.35 7.85
CA GLY A 74 17.99 12.15 7.51
C GLY A 74 18.72 11.16 8.43
N GLY A 75 19.98 10.85 8.11
CA GLY A 75 20.82 9.90 8.84
C GLY A 75 20.76 8.48 8.28
N VAL A 76 20.66 7.48 9.15
CA VAL A 76 20.52 6.07 8.74
C VAL A 76 19.26 5.85 7.89
N GLY A 77 18.19 6.60 8.17
CA GLY A 77 16.97 6.61 7.38
C GLY A 77 16.08 5.39 7.61
N PHE A 78 15.20 5.12 6.63
CA PHE A 78 14.06 4.20 6.77
C PHE A 78 14.09 3.05 5.75
N THR A 79 15.28 2.59 5.37
CA THR A 79 15.43 1.55 4.34
C THR A 79 14.58 0.32 4.63
N GLN A 80 14.68 -0.26 5.83
CA GLN A 80 13.96 -1.51 6.15
C GLN A 80 12.47 -1.32 6.42
N TYR A 81 12.00 -0.10 6.71
CA TYR A 81 10.56 0.19 6.70
C TYR A 81 10.00 0.02 5.29
N ALA A 82 10.71 0.57 4.29
CA ALA A 82 10.28 0.52 2.91
C ALA A 82 10.46 -0.86 2.28
N THR A 83 11.60 -1.52 2.48
CA THR A 83 11.91 -2.81 1.84
C THR A 83 10.91 -3.90 2.21
N ALA A 84 10.33 -3.85 3.41
CA ALA A 84 9.29 -4.81 3.81
C ALA A 84 8.10 -4.87 2.83
N ALA A 85 7.83 -3.81 2.09
CA ALA A 85 6.76 -3.76 1.09
C ALA A 85 7.20 -4.22 -0.32
N TYR A 86 8.48 -4.53 -0.54
CA TYR A 86 9.00 -4.89 -1.87
C TYR A 86 10.11 -5.96 -1.88
N THR A 87 10.34 -6.65 -0.76
CA THR A 87 11.30 -7.75 -0.65
C THR A 87 10.65 -9.04 -0.17
N ASP A 88 11.37 -10.15 -0.35
CA ASP A 88 11.05 -11.49 0.16
C ASP A 88 9.72 -12.08 -0.32
N ASN A 89 9.02 -11.42 -1.24
CA ASN A 89 7.70 -11.78 -1.77
C ASN A 89 6.62 -11.97 -0.68
N ILE A 90 6.81 -11.40 0.51
CA ILE A 90 5.85 -11.56 1.62
C ILE A 90 4.55 -10.81 1.30
N LEU A 91 4.65 -9.55 0.86
CA LEU A 91 3.46 -8.80 0.46
C LEU A 91 2.80 -9.40 -0.80
N ASP A 92 3.62 -9.89 -1.74
CA ASP A 92 3.17 -10.57 -2.95
C ASP A 92 2.27 -11.76 -2.62
N ASP A 93 2.74 -12.66 -1.75
CA ASP A 93 2.00 -13.83 -1.29
C ASP A 93 0.63 -13.45 -0.70
N TYR A 94 0.59 -12.45 0.18
CA TYR A 94 -0.65 -12.05 0.85
C TYR A 94 -1.65 -11.41 -0.12
N CYS A 95 -1.17 -10.67 -1.12
CA CYS A 95 -2.01 -10.09 -2.16
C CYS A 95 -2.56 -11.15 -3.12
N GLU A 96 -1.74 -12.14 -3.49
CA GLU A 96 -2.19 -13.27 -4.33
C GLU A 96 -3.24 -14.12 -3.60
N TYR A 97 -3.04 -14.39 -2.31
CA TYR A 97 -4.06 -15.04 -1.47
C TYR A 97 -5.38 -14.26 -1.51
N GLY A 98 -5.32 -12.94 -1.31
CA GLY A 98 -6.49 -12.07 -1.36
C GLY A 98 -7.19 -12.11 -2.72
N LEU A 99 -6.45 -12.09 -3.82
CA LEU A 99 -6.99 -12.23 -5.17
C LEU A 99 -7.75 -13.55 -5.36
N ASP A 100 -7.17 -14.66 -4.90
CA ASP A 100 -7.80 -15.96 -4.97
C ASP A 100 -9.06 -16.06 -4.10
N TYR A 101 -9.05 -15.44 -2.92
CA TYR A 101 -10.22 -15.36 -2.05
C TYR A 101 -11.39 -14.66 -2.74
N ILE A 102 -11.16 -13.48 -3.33
CA ILE A 102 -12.22 -12.72 -3.98
C ILE A 102 -12.73 -13.39 -5.25
N LYS A 103 -11.86 -14.12 -5.98
CA LYS A 103 -12.27 -14.96 -7.11
C LYS A 103 -13.23 -16.07 -6.67
N LYS A 104 -12.93 -16.75 -5.56
CA LYS A 104 -13.74 -17.86 -5.04
C LYS A 104 -15.06 -17.40 -4.42
N LYS A 105 -15.03 -16.32 -3.62
CA LYS A 105 -16.17 -15.92 -2.77
C LYS A 105 -16.99 -14.76 -3.32
N HIS A 106 -16.35 -13.81 -4.00
CA HIS A 106 -16.96 -12.55 -4.42
C HIS A 106 -17.12 -12.42 -5.94
N GLY A 107 -16.84 -13.49 -6.69
CA GLY A 107 -16.98 -13.54 -8.15
C GLY A 107 -15.79 -12.92 -8.91
N GLY A 108 -14.73 -12.52 -8.21
CA GLY A 108 -13.51 -11.98 -8.79
C GLY A 108 -13.42 -10.45 -8.76
N ILE A 109 -12.54 -9.93 -9.61
CA ILE A 109 -12.19 -8.51 -9.66
C ILE A 109 -13.40 -7.68 -10.10
N ALA A 110 -13.64 -6.57 -9.39
CA ALA A 110 -14.70 -5.61 -9.63
C ALA A 110 -16.13 -6.18 -9.63
N LYS A 111 -16.34 -7.33 -8.95
CA LYS A 111 -17.67 -7.97 -8.85
C LYS A 111 -18.36 -7.73 -7.52
N ALA A 112 -17.62 -7.41 -6.47
CA ALA A 112 -18.17 -7.16 -5.15
C ALA A 112 -18.76 -5.74 -5.06
N LYS A 113 -19.80 -5.57 -4.26
CA LYS A 113 -20.35 -4.24 -3.96
C LYS A 113 -19.46 -3.53 -2.94
N SER A 114 -19.32 -2.21 -3.07
CA SER A 114 -18.58 -1.38 -2.11
C SER A 114 -19.41 -1.08 -0.85
N THR A 115 -19.72 -2.12 -0.07
CA THR A 115 -20.42 -1.99 1.23
C THR A 115 -19.52 -2.36 2.40
N GLN A 116 -19.90 -1.95 3.60
CA GLN A 116 -19.11 -2.24 4.80
C GLN A 116 -19.01 -3.73 5.08
N GLU A 117 -20.05 -4.51 4.79
CA GLU A 117 -20.06 -5.96 4.99
C GLU A 117 -19.02 -6.65 4.11
N VAL A 118 -18.91 -6.22 2.84
CA VAL A 118 -17.91 -6.75 1.90
C VAL A 118 -16.50 -6.37 2.34
N VAL A 119 -16.29 -5.12 2.74
CA VAL A 119 -14.98 -4.66 3.25
C VAL A 119 -14.59 -5.42 4.52
N SER A 120 -15.52 -5.57 5.45
CA SER A 120 -15.30 -6.32 6.70
C SER A 120 -14.95 -7.77 6.42
N ASP A 121 -15.65 -8.43 5.49
CA ASP A 121 -15.38 -9.82 5.11
C ASP A 121 -13.96 -9.98 4.53
N ILE A 122 -13.65 -9.22 3.47
CA ILE A 122 -12.39 -9.35 2.73
C ILE A 122 -11.20 -8.93 3.57
N ALA A 123 -11.27 -7.77 4.22
CA ALA A 123 -10.15 -7.27 5.00
C ALA A 123 -9.86 -8.16 6.22
N THR A 124 -10.90 -8.72 6.84
CA THR A 124 -10.73 -9.65 7.97
C THR A 124 -10.02 -10.90 7.53
N GLU A 125 -10.49 -11.55 6.46
CA GLU A 125 -9.90 -12.77 5.93
C GLU A 125 -8.41 -12.57 5.60
N VAL A 126 -8.10 -11.57 4.77
CA VAL A 126 -6.73 -11.34 4.29
C VAL A 126 -5.80 -10.95 5.44
N ASN A 127 -6.29 -10.19 6.40
CA ASN A 127 -5.50 -9.81 7.57
C ASN A 127 -5.20 -11.03 8.44
N LEU A 128 -6.19 -11.88 8.72
CA LEU A 128 -5.99 -13.10 9.51
C LEU A 128 -5.00 -14.05 8.82
N TYR A 129 -5.14 -14.25 7.51
CA TYR A 129 -4.19 -15.05 6.73
C TYR A 129 -2.75 -14.57 6.90
N GLY A 130 -2.51 -13.27 6.69
CA GLY A 130 -1.16 -12.72 6.81
C GLY A 130 -0.62 -12.77 8.24
N MET A 131 -1.48 -12.61 9.26
CA MET A 131 -1.09 -12.79 10.67
C MET A 131 -0.68 -14.23 10.94
N GLU A 132 -1.47 -15.21 10.48
CA GLU A 132 -1.15 -16.63 10.58
C GLU A 132 0.17 -16.99 9.89
N GLN A 133 0.51 -16.34 8.77
CA GLN A 133 1.81 -16.55 8.11
C GLN A 133 2.98 -16.12 9.00
N TYR A 134 2.90 -14.95 9.65
CA TYR A 134 3.92 -14.53 10.59
C TYR A 134 4.01 -15.41 11.85
N GLU A 135 2.89 -15.99 12.30
CA GLU A 135 2.88 -16.91 13.45
C GLU A 135 3.42 -18.29 13.08
N SER A 136 3.10 -18.77 11.88
CA SER A 136 3.46 -20.12 11.40
C SER A 136 4.90 -20.20 10.90
N TYR A 137 5.44 -19.09 10.38
CA TYR A 137 6.79 -19.02 9.83
C TYR A 137 7.64 -18.01 10.60
N PRO A 138 8.38 -18.45 11.64
CA PRO A 138 9.21 -17.57 12.45
C PRO A 138 10.22 -16.74 11.66
N THR A 139 10.70 -17.25 10.52
CA THR A 139 11.62 -16.52 9.64
C THR A 139 10.97 -15.34 8.93
N ALA A 140 9.67 -15.39 8.63
CA ALA A 140 8.93 -14.23 8.11
C ALA A 140 8.77 -13.16 9.19
N LEU A 141 8.49 -13.58 10.43
CA LEU A 141 8.43 -12.69 11.59
C LEU A 141 9.80 -12.05 11.89
N GLU A 142 10.88 -12.79 11.68
CA GLU A 142 12.25 -12.30 11.84
C GLU A 142 12.68 -11.35 10.73
N SER A 143 12.33 -11.63 9.45
CA SER A 143 12.59 -10.69 8.35
C SER A 143 11.85 -9.37 8.58
N HIS A 144 10.57 -9.43 8.93
CA HIS A 144 9.78 -8.27 9.34
C HIS A 144 9.75 -8.13 10.86
N PHE A 145 10.93 -7.98 11.47
CA PHE A 145 11.09 -7.88 12.92
C PHE A 145 10.35 -6.67 13.53
N GLY A 146 10.21 -5.58 12.79
CA GLY A 146 9.51 -4.36 13.22
C GLY A 146 8.00 -4.48 13.11
N GLY A 147 7.28 -4.07 14.15
CA GLY A 147 5.81 -4.07 14.14
C GLY A 147 5.22 -3.27 12.98
N SER A 148 5.76 -2.06 12.77
CA SER A 148 5.36 -1.17 11.66
C SER A 148 5.54 -1.77 10.26
N GLN A 149 6.54 -2.63 10.04
CA GLN A 149 6.72 -3.35 8.78
C GLN A 149 5.55 -4.31 8.55
N ARG A 150 5.26 -5.15 9.55
CA ARG A 150 4.15 -6.12 9.51
C ARG A 150 2.80 -5.42 9.37
N ALA A 151 2.59 -4.34 10.11
CA ALA A 151 1.35 -3.56 10.06
C ALA A 151 1.10 -3.00 8.66
N SER A 152 2.13 -2.45 8.02
CA SER A 152 2.03 -1.92 6.66
C SER A 152 1.75 -3.02 5.64
N VAL A 153 2.43 -4.17 5.73
CA VAL A 153 2.26 -5.29 4.80
C VAL A 153 0.87 -5.93 4.92
N LEU A 154 0.39 -6.18 6.14
CA LEU A 154 -0.95 -6.74 6.37
C LEU A 154 -2.05 -5.82 5.85
N ALA A 155 -1.95 -4.53 6.18
CA ALA A 155 -2.95 -3.56 5.75
C ALA A 155 -2.91 -3.28 4.25
N ALA A 156 -1.72 -3.32 3.63
CA ALA A 156 -1.57 -3.22 2.18
C ALA A 156 -2.30 -4.35 1.47
N ALA A 157 -2.07 -5.61 1.89
CA ALA A 157 -2.76 -6.76 1.32
C ALA A 157 -4.28 -6.66 1.48
N SER A 158 -4.78 -6.35 2.68
CA SER A 158 -6.21 -6.18 2.93
C SER A 158 -6.83 -5.04 2.10
N GLY A 159 -6.18 -3.88 2.05
CA GLY A 159 -6.66 -2.71 1.34
C GLY A 159 -6.68 -2.92 -0.18
N LEU A 160 -5.60 -3.45 -0.75
CA LEU A 160 -5.51 -3.78 -2.17
C LEU A 160 -6.59 -4.80 -2.55
N THR A 161 -6.77 -5.85 -1.75
CA THR A 161 -7.78 -6.88 -2.05
C THR A 161 -9.20 -6.32 -2.02
N CYS A 162 -9.53 -5.47 -1.04
CA CYS A 162 -10.82 -4.76 -0.99
C CYS A 162 -11.03 -3.87 -2.22
N SER A 163 -10.01 -3.13 -2.65
CA SER A 163 -10.08 -2.31 -3.86
C SER A 163 -10.24 -3.14 -5.13
N LEU A 164 -9.52 -4.26 -5.26
CA LEU A 164 -9.64 -5.17 -6.39
C LEU A 164 -11.04 -5.78 -6.49
N ALA A 165 -11.62 -6.21 -5.37
CA ALA A 165 -12.95 -6.79 -5.37
C ALA A 165 -14.04 -5.80 -5.77
N THR A 166 -13.92 -4.55 -5.33
CA THR A 166 -15.00 -3.54 -5.42
C THR A 166 -14.80 -2.50 -6.52
N ALA A 167 -13.60 -2.44 -7.11
CA ALA A 167 -13.16 -1.33 -7.97
C ALA A 167 -13.34 0.05 -7.31
N ASN A 168 -13.16 0.13 -5.99
CA ASN A 168 -13.33 1.35 -5.22
C ASN A 168 -12.15 1.56 -4.25
N SER A 169 -11.45 2.69 -4.38
CA SER A 169 -10.29 3.01 -3.54
C SER A 169 -10.68 3.36 -2.10
N ASN A 170 -11.86 3.93 -1.86
CA ASN A 170 -12.33 4.21 -0.50
C ASN A 170 -12.68 2.91 0.24
N ALA A 171 -13.20 1.90 -0.45
CA ALA A 171 -13.38 0.56 0.13
C ALA A 171 -12.04 -0.06 0.54
N GLY A 172 -11.01 0.10 -0.30
CA GLY A 172 -9.65 -0.33 0.02
C GLY A 172 -9.07 0.40 1.23
N LEU A 173 -9.25 1.72 1.31
CA LEU A 173 -8.81 2.51 2.47
C LEU A 173 -9.50 2.07 3.76
N ASN A 174 -10.79 1.76 3.71
CA ASN A 174 -11.50 1.20 4.85
C ASN A 174 -10.96 -0.20 5.24
N GLY A 175 -10.61 -1.03 4.25
CA GLY A 175 -9.98 -2.32 4.47
C GLY A 175 -8.59 -2.21 5.14
N TRP A 176 -7.78 -1.24 4.71
CA TRP A 176 -6.49 -0.91 5.33
C TRP A 176 -6.67 -0.57 6.83
N TYR A 177 -7.59 0.33 7.15
CA TYR A 177 -7.80 0.73 8.55
C TYR A 177 -8.39 -0.38 9.41
N LEU A 178 -9.29 -1.20 8.85
CA LEU A 178 -9.82 -2.35 9.59
C LEU A 178 -8.73 -3.37 9.91
N SER A 179 -7.84 -3.68 8.95
CA SER A 179 -6.67 -4.53 9.17
C SER A 179 -5.81 -4.01 10.32
N MET A 180 -5.52 -2.71 10.35
CA MET A 180 -4.72 -2.09 11.43
C MET A 180 -5.37 -2.29 12.80
N LEU A 181 -6.69 -2.13 12.91
CA LEU A 181 -7.42 -2.33 14.17
C LEU A 181 -7.37 -3.80 14.61
N MET A 182 -7.62 -4.73 13.69
CA MET A 182 -7.59 -6.16 14.00
C MET A 182 -6.21 -6.65 14.41
N HIS A 183 -5.16 -6.22 13.70
CA HIS A 183 -3.78 -6.56 14.03
C HIS A 183 -3.43 -6.06 15.44
N LYS A 184 -3.78 -4.81 15.76
CA LYS A 184 -3.56 -4.26 17.10
C LYS A 184 -4.18 -5.14 18.19
N GLU A 185 -5.43 -5.55 18.02
CA GLU A 185 -6.12 -6.40 19.01
C GLU A 185 -5.57 -7.83 19.04
N GLY A 186 -5.23 -8.42 17.89
CA GLY A 186 -4.75 -9.79 17.81
C GLY A 186 -3.37 -9.99 18.44
N TRP A 187 -2.46 -9.02 18.36
CA TRP A 187 -1.11 -9.13 18.93
C TRP A 187 -0.83 -8.20 20.10
N SER A 188 -1.79 -7.38 20.53
CA SER A 188 -1.60 -6.34 21.56
C SER A 188 -0.44 -5.37 21.24
N ARG A 189 -0.12 -5.24 19.95
CA ARG A 189 0.93 -4.39 19.39
C ARG A 189 0.62 -4.13 17.93
N LEU A 190 1.17 -3.05 17.39
CA LEU A 190 0.99 -2.69 15.99
C LEU A 190 2.32 -2.21 15.40
N GLY A 191 2.61 -0.92 15.56
CA GLY A 191 3.76 -0.21 14.99
C GLY A 191 4.96 -0.17 15.90
#